data_AF-A0A519Q0Q3-F1
#
_entry.id   AF-A0A519Q0Q3-F1
#
_cell.length_a   1.000
_cell.length_b   1.000
_cell.length_c   1.000
_cell.angle_alpha   90.00
_cell.angle_beta   90.00
_cell.angle_gamma   90.00
#
_symmetry.space_group_name_H-M   'P 1'
#
loop_
_entity.id
_entity.type
_entity.pdbx_description
1 polymer ?
#
loop_
_entity_poly.entity_id
_entity_poly.type
_entity_poly.pdbx_seq_one_letter_code
_entity_poly.pdbx_strand_id
1 'polypeptide(L)' 'TDEAADWLAKNGFDELYGARPLARTIQEHIKKPLADDILFGRLTRGGHVKVQLKDGKIDFDVTPATGAAAKVKEDETAE' A
#
# COMPACT_ATOMS: atom_id res chain seq x y z
N THR A 1 -2.18 9.35 -5.23
CA THR A 1 -2.73 10.36 -6.17
C THR A 1 -3.82 11.12 -5.45
N ASP A 2 -4.25 12.27 -5.96
CA ASP A 2 -5.36 13.03 -5.38
C ASP A 2 -6.63 12.18 -5.25
N GLU A 3 -6.92 11.35 -6.25
CA GLU A 3 -8.06 10.41 -6.21
C GLU A 3 -8.00 9.40 -5.05
N ALA A 4 -6.81 8.89 -4.74
CA ALA A 4 -6.62 7.99 -3.61
C ALA A 4 -6.77 8.74 -2.27
N ALA A 5 -6.31 9.99 -2.20
CA ALA A 5 -6.47 10.83 -1.02
C ALA A 5 -7.96 11.16 -0.76
N ASP A 6 -8.71 11.50 -1.81
CA ASP A 6 -10.16 11.72 -1.74
C ASP A 6 -10.91 10.46 -1.31
N TRP A 7 -10.49 9.29 -1.81
CA TRP A 7 -11.09 8.03 -1.38
C TRP A 7 -10.86 7.77 0.11
N LEU A 8 -9.65 8.00 0.61
CA LEU A 8 -9.34 7.86 2.04
C LEU A 8 -10.12 8.87 2.88
N ALA A 9 -10.26 10.11 2.42
CA ALA A 9 -11.05 11.13 3.09
C ALA A 9 -12.52 10.71 3.18
N LYS A 10 -13.11 10.23 2.08
CA LYS A 10 -14.50 9.75 2.06
C LYS A 10 -14.74 8.54 2.96
N ASN A 11 -13.78 7.61 3.04
CA ASN A 11 -13.91 6.37 3.81
C ASN A 11 -13.38 6.46 5.25
N GLY A 12 -12.65 7.52 5.60
CA GLY A 12 -12.04 7.71 6.93
C GLY A 12 -12.50 8.97 7.65
N PHE A 13 -13.34 9.79 7.01
CA PHE A 13 -14.04 10.88 7.67
C PHE A 13 -15.38 10.38 8.22
N ASP A 14 -15.66 10.75 9.45
CA ASP A 14 -16.95 10.50 10.11
C ASP A 14 -17.49 11.84 10.61
N GLU A 15 -18.77 12.12 10.39
CA GLU A 15 -19.36 13.41 10.77
C GLU A 15 -19.33 13.65 12.29
N LEU A 16 -19.45 12.58 13.08
CA LEU A 16 -19.48 12.64 14.53
C LEU A 16 -18.07 12.70 15.14
N TYR A 17 -17.09 12.04 14.51
CA TYR A 17 -15.72 11.91 15.02
C TYR A 17 -14.66 12.71 14.24
N GLY A 18 -15.05 13.39 13.17
CA GLY A 18 -14.17 14.11 12.25
C GLY A 18 -13.16 13.19 11.56
N ALA A 19 -11.91 13.66 11.43
CA ALA A 19 -10.82 12.89 10.80
C ALA A 19 -10.18 11.82 11.71
N ARG A 20 -10.70 11.59 12.92
CA ARG A 20 -10.13 10.59 13.85
C ARG A 20 -10.11 9.16 13.26
N PRO A 21 -11.16 8.69 12.55
CA PRO A 21 -11.15 7.37 11.94
C PRO A 21 -10.18 7.24 10.77
N LEU A 22 -9.71 8.35 10.18
CA LEU A 22 -8.82 8.37 9.02
C LEU A 22 -7.54 7.58 9.26
N ALA A 23 -6.97 7.69 10.47
CA ALA A 23 -5.79 6.93 10.85
C ALA A 23 -6.02 5.42 10.76
N ARG A 24 -7.21 4.94 11.12
CA ARG A 24 -7.60 3.53 11.02
C ARG A 24 -7.78 3.12 9.57
N THR A 25 -8.47 3.92 8.75
CA THR A 25 -8.66 3.64 7.32
C THR A 25 -7.31 3.54 6.58
N ILE A 26 -6.37 4.44 6.88
CA ILE A 26 -4.99 4.36 6.35
C ILE A 26 -4.28 3.10 6.85
N GLN A 27 -4.44 2.73 8.12
CA GLN A 27 -3.81 1.53 8.66
C GLN A 27 -4.32 0.26 7.96
N GLU A 28 -5.63 0.13 7.81
CA GLU A 28 -6.27 -1.05 7.21
C GLU A 28 -6.01 -1.15 5.71
N HIS A 29 -6.15 -0.04 4.97
CA HIS A 29 -6.10 -0.06 3.51
C HIS A 29 -4.72 0.24 2.93
N ILE A 30 -3.78 0.80 3.69
CA ILE A 30 -2.44 1.13 3.21
C ILE A 30 -1.38 0.36 3.99
N LYS A 31 -1.32 0.50 5.32
CA LYS A 31 -0.20 -0.08 6.09
C LYS A 31 -0.21 -1.60 6.09
N LYS A 32 -1.36 -2.24 6.29
CA LYS A 32 -1.48 -3.70 6.29
C LYS A 32 -1.05 -4.33 4.95
N PRO A 33 -1.62 -3.95 3.79
CA PRO A 33 -1.22 -4.56 2.52
C PRO A 33 0.24 -4.27 2.14
N LEU A 34 0.79 -3.11 2.54
CA LEU A 34 2.20 -2.82 2.31
C LEU A 34 3.14 -3.55 3.27
N ALA A 35 2.66 -4.02 4.43
CA ALA A 35 3.51 -4.71 5.39
C ALA A 35 4.11 -6.00 4.77
N ASP A 36 3.30 -6.77 4.04
CA ASP A 36 3.74 -8.00 3.39
C ASP A 36 4.78 -7.71 2.29
N ASP A 37 4.55 -6.68 1.47
CA ASP A 37 5.49 -6.28 0.43
C ASP A 37 6.82 -5.74 0.98
N ILE A 38 6.78 -5.10 2.15
CA ILE A 38 7.97 -4.59 2.85
C ILE A 38 8.73 -5.73 3.53
N LEU A 39 8.03 -6.70 4.13
CA LEU A 39 8.66 -7.79 4.88
C LEU A 39 9.18 -8.90 3.97
N PHE A 40 8.44 -9.25 2.92
CA PHE A 40 8.69 -10.44 2.10
C PHE A 40 8.73 -10.16 0.60
N GLY A 41 8.14 -9.05 0.16
CA GLY A 41 7.96 -8.77 -1.26
C GLY A 41 8.99 -7.80 -1.87
N ARG A 42 8.48 -6.98 -2.79
CA ARG A 42 9.26 -6.15 -3.71
C ARG A 42 9.88 -4.90 -3.03
N LEU A 43 9.53 -4.62 -1.78
CA LEU A 43 10.00 -3.46 -1.00
C LEU A 43 10.98 -3.83 0.11
N THR A 44 11.41 -5.09 0.20
CA THR A 44 12.37 -5.58 1.20
C THR A 44 13.68 -4.81 1.26
N ARG A 45 14.15 -4.24 0.15
CA ARG A 45 15.34 -3.36 0.12
C ARG A 45 14.98 -1.88 -0.09
N GLY A 46 13.74 -1.52 0.23
CA GLY A 46 13.18 -0.22 -0.06
C GLY A 46 12.76 -0.05 -1.53
N GLY A 47 12.32 1.15 -1.85
CA GLY A 47 11.71 1.49 -3.13
C GLY A 47 10.69 2.60 -2.96
N HIS A 48 10.09 2.98 -4.07
CA HIS A 48 9.01 3.94 -4.10
C HIS A 48 7.68 3.21 -4.31
N VAL A 49 6.70 3.54 -3.48
CA VAL A 49 5.32 3.08 -3.65
C VAL A 49 4.47 4.28 -4.06
N LYS A 50 3.76 4.13 -5.16
CA LYS A 50 2.76 5.10 -5.59
C LYS A 50 1.37 4.52 -5.33
N VAL A 51 0.66 5.14 -4.39
CA VAL A 51 -0.73 4.78 -4.06
C VAL A 51 -1.66 5.43 -5.07
N GLN A 52 -2.53 4.63 -5.69
CA GLN A 52 -3.49 5.07 -6.70
C GLN A 52 -4.88 4.50 -6.41
N LEU A 53 -5.90 5.05 -7.05
CA LEU A 53 -7.25 4.51 -7.00
C LEU A 53 -7.53 3.80 -8.33
N LYS A 54 -7.87 2.52 -8.29
CA LYS A 54 -8.19 1.72 -9.47
C LYS A 54 -9.45 0.91 -9.20
N ASP A 55 -10.43 1.00 -10.09
CA ASP A 55 -11.73 0.30 -9.95
C ASP A 55 -12.41 0.54 -8.58
N GLY A 56 -12.26 1.75 -8.02
CA GLY A 56 -12.81 2.12 -6.72
C GLY A 56 -12.10 1.51 -5.51
N LYS A 57 -10.94 0.88 -5.70
CA LYS A 57 -10.09 0.31 -4.64
C LYS A 57 -8.70 0.93 -4.64
N ILE A 58 -8.07 0.93 -3.48
CA ILE A 58 -6.67 1.36 -3.35
C ILE A 58 -5.78 0.33 -4.03
N ASP A 59 -4.94 0.81 -4.94
CA ASP A 59 -3.97 0.04 -5.70
C ASP A 59 -2.56 0.58 -5.43
N PHE A 60 -1.57 -0.31 -5.48
CA PHE A 60 -0.18 -0.01 -5.15
C PHE A 60 0.72 -0.27 -6.34
N ASP A 61 1.28 0.81 -6.89
CA ASP A 61 2.31 0.73 -7.91
C ASP A 61 3.69 0.78 -7.24
N VAL A 62 4.34 -0.39 -7.18
CA VAL A 62 5.60 -0.59 -6.46
C VAL A 62 6.77 -0.54 -7.43
N THR A 63 7.63 0.47 -7.24
CA THR A 63 8.91 0.62 -7.95
C THR A 63 10.06 0.29 -7.00
N PRO A 64 10.67 -0.90 -7.08
CA PRO A 64 11.78 -1.28 -6.21
C PRO A 64 12.99 -0.36 -6.43
N ALA A 65 13.70 -0.01 -5.35
CA ALA A 65 14.98 0.69 -5.49
C ALA A 65 15.98 -0.25 -6.18
N THR A 66 16.67 0.26 -7.21
CA THR A 66 17.59 -0.53 -8.04
C THR A 66 18.55 -1.36 -7.16
N GLY A 67 18.43 -2.68 -7.25
CA GLY A 67 19.10 -3.64 -6.35
C GLY A 67 18.21 -4.75 -5.78
N ALA A 68 16.88 -4.63 -5.84
CA ALA A 68 15.94 -5.65 -5.35
C ALA A 68 15.27 -6.51 -6.44
N ALA A 69 15.25 -6.06 -7.70
CA ALA A 69 14.54 -6.74 -8.80
C ALA A 69 15.14 -8.10 -9.23
N ALA A 70 16.27 -8.52 -8.64
CA ALA A 70 17.00 -9.70 -9.10
C ALA A 70 16.82 -10.98 -8.24
N LYS A 71 15.99 -10.99 -7.17
CA LYS A 71 15.90 -12.19 -6.29
C LYS A 71 14.52 -12.76 -5.97
N VAL A 72 13.41 -12.13 -6.35
CA VAL A 72 12.06 -12.62 -5.94
C VAL A 72 11.54 -13.77 -6.83
N LYS A 73 12.32 -14.27 -7.79
CA LYS A 73 11.90 -15.39 -8.67
C LYS A 73 12.43 -16.77 -8.28
N GLU A 74 13.18 -16.90 -7.18
CA GLU A 74 13.86 -18.16 -6.82
C GLU A 74 13.24 -18.90 -5.61
N ASP A 75 12.25 -18.31 -4.92
CA ASP A 75 11.63 -18.87 -3.71
C ASP A 75 10.13 -19.18 -3.95
N GLU A 76 9.80 -19.85 -5.05
CA GLU A 76 8.45 -20.41 -5.28
C GLU A 76 8.53 -21.81 -5.94
N THR A 77 9.59 -22.56 -5.65
CA THR A 77 9.73 -23.96 -6.12
C THR A 77 10.27 -24.91 -5.05
N ALA A 78 9.80 -24.78 -3.81
CA ALA A 78 10.02 -25.80 -2.78
C ALA A 78 8.83 -25.87 -1.81
N GLU A 79 7.73 -26.51 -2.23
CA GLU A 79 7.17 -27.68 -1.55
C GLU A 79 6.26 -28.47 -2.51
#